data_AF-A0A1I8D638-F1
#
_entry.id   AF-A0A1I8D638-F1
#
_cell.length_a   1.000
_cell.length_b   1.000
_cell.length_c   1.000
_cell.angle_alpha   90.00
_cell.angle_beta   90.00
_cell.angle_gamma   90.00
#
_symmetry.space_group_name_H-M   'P 1'
#
loop_
_entity.id
_entity.type
_entity.pdbx_description
1 polymer ?
#
loop_
_entity_poly.entity_id
_entity_poly.type
_entity_poly.pdbx_seq_one_letter_code
_entity_poly.pdbx_strand_id
1 'polypeptide(L)'
;MLTKESMPSPTSKVQARAPNCPVIIVGTHYDDILANLGKLPSNYIESLKTTIRERFIDIADSGKKGLLEVFDTFFVSNKTKFNVKSLFNILYKAAYELKIAGGKVKALEQKFPQILINFDDMALKGYVFLDAQWLFDALSRLVTMKEVIANYGIMEIAVFMKLTAKLCNQWLNKDKTIMKTRFKVD
;
A
#
# COMPACT_ATOMS: atom_id res chain seq x y z
N MET A 1 -6.02 -29.32 -17.51
CA MET A 1 -6.65 -28.81 -16.27
C MET A 1 -5.60 -27.99 -15.53
N LEU A 2 -5.62 -26.66 -15.70
CA LEU A 2 -4.78 -25.75 -14.90
C LEU A 2 -5.59 -25.42 -13.63
N THR A 3 -5.08 -25.87 -12.49
CA THR A 3 -5.64 -25.62 -11.17
C THR A 3 -5.63 -24.13 -10.85
N LYS A 4 -6.71 -23.64 -10.22
CA LYS A 4 -7.04 -22.24 -9.93
C LYS A 4 -6.10 -21.52 -8.93
N GLU A 5 -4.82 -21.88 -8.83
CA GLU A 5 -3.91 -21.38 -7.79
C GLU A 5 -2.68 -20.61 -8.31
N SER A 6 -2.79 -19.84 -9.40
CA SER A 6 -1.63 -19.10 -9.94
C SER A 6 -1.55 -17.62 -9.58
N MET A 7 -2.38 -17.11 -8.65
CA MET A 7 -2.20 -15.76 -8.12
C MET A 7 -2.15 -15.77 -6.58
N PRO A 8 -1.04 -15.33 -5.96
CA PRO A 8 -1.03 -15.06 -4.53
C PRO A 8 -2.14 -14.05 -4.23
N SER A 9 -3.05 -14.41 -3.32
CA SER A 9 -4.10 -13.51 -2.87
C SER A 9 -3.47 -12.19 -2.40
N PRO A 10 -4.14 -11.03 -2.56
CA PRO A 10 -3.62 -9.76 -2.08
C PRO A 10 -3.13 -9.81 -0.62
N THR A 11 -3.78 -10.65 0.20
CA THR A 11 -3.41 -10.94 1.59
C THR A 11 -2.02 -11.59 1.74
N SER A 12 -1.63 -12.53 0.87
CA SER A 12 -0.31 -13.16 0.99
C SER A 12 0.85 -12.23 0.59
N LYS A 13 0.59 -11.26 -0.30
CA LYS A 13 1.55 -10.20 -0.66
C LYS A 13 1.80 -9.21 0.48
N VAL A 14 0.75 -8.84 1.22
CA VAL A 14 0.87 -7.96 2.39
C VAL A 14 1.64 -8.67 3.49
N GLN A 15 1.28 -9.92 3.79
CA GLN A 15 1.93 -10.69 4.84
C GLN A 15 3.44 -10.89 4.61
N ALA A 16 3.85 -11.15 3.37
CA ALA A 16 5.25 -11.33 3.03
C ALA A 16 6.10 -10.06 3.20
N ARG A 17 5.47 -8.87 3.22
CA ARG A 17 6.15 -7.57 3.28
C ARG A 17 5.94 -6.83 4.61
N ALA A 18 4.86 -7.14 5.32
CA ALA A 18 4.45 -6.48 6.56
C ALA A 18 3.81 -7.51 7.51
N PRO A 19 4.61 -8.42 8.10
CA PRO A 19 4.10 -9.40 9.05
C PRO A 19 3.52 -8.70 10.28
N ASN A 20 2.39 -9.20 10.78
CA ASN A 20 1.66 -8.67 11.95
C ASN A 20 1.10 -7.24 11.75
N CYS A 21 0.95 -6.80 10.50
CA CYS A 21 0.28 -5.53 10.20
C CYS A 21 -1.25 -5.67 10.39
N PRO A 22 -1.93 -4.71 11.04
CA PRO A 22 -3.38 -4.74 11.16
C PRO A 22 -4.04 -4.57 9.79
N VAL A 23 -4.97 -5.45 9.45
CA VAL A 23 -5.72 -5.39 8.18
C VAL A 23 -7.22 -5.26 8.45
N ILE A 24 -7.86 -4.39 7.65
CA ILE A 24 -9.31 -4.22 7.65
C ILE A 24 -9.80 -4.54 6.23
N ILE A 25 -10.81 -5.41 6.13
CA ILE A 25 -11.43 -5.73 4.84
C ILE A 25 -12.59 -4.76 4.62
N VAL A 26 -12.60 -4.07 3.47
CA VAL A 26 -13.64 -3.09 3.14
C VAL A 26 -14.41 -3.53 1.89
N GLY A 27 -15.69 -3.86 2.06
CA GLY A 27 -16.63 -4.08 0.97
C GLY A 27 -17.22 -2.75 0.50
N THR A 28 -17.04 -2.41 -0.77
CA THR A 28 -17.56 -1.16 -1.36
C THR A 28 -18.85 -1.41 -2.14
N HIS A 29 -19.49 -0.34 -2.64
CA HIS A 29 -20.72 -0.41 -3.45
C HIS A 29 -21.87 -1.13 -2.76
N TYR A 30 -21.96 -0.98 -1.43
CA TYR A 30 -23.02 -1.62 -0.65
C TYR A 30 -24.44 -1.26 -1.11
N ASP A 31 -24.61 -0.03 -1.59
CA ASP A 31 -25.86 0.46 -2.17
C ASP A 31 -26.28 -0.30 -3.44
N ASP A 32 -25.34 -0.63 -4.32
CA ASP A 32 -25.64 -1.39 -5.55
C ASP A 32 -25.97 -2.85 -5.23
N ILE A 33 -25.35 -3.42 -4.20
CA ILE A 33 -25.66 -4.77 -3.71
C ILE A 33 -27.10 -4.80 -3.17
N LEU A 34 -27.49 -3.81 -2.37
CA LEU A 34 -28.85 -3.69 -1.86
C LEU A 34 -29.88 -3.51 -2.98
N ALA A 35 -29.57 -2.70 -3.98
CA ALA A 35 -30.45 -2.48 -5.13
C ALA A 35 -30.64 -3.74 -6.00
N ASN A 36 -29.68 -4.67 -5.98
CA ASN A 36 -29.70 -5.90 -6.78
C ASN A 36 -29.93 -7.17 -5.95
N LEU A 37 -30.49 -7.06 -4.73
CA LEU A 37 -30.77 -8.23 -3.88
C LEU A 37 -31.61 -9.31 -4.58
N GLY A 38 -32.52 -8.93 -5.48
CA GLY A 38 -33.32 -9.89 -6.25
C GLY A 38 -32.54 -10.74 -7.27
N LYS A 39 -31.31 -10.35 -7.61
CA LYS A 39 -30.40 -11.11 -8.51
C LYS A 39 -29.32 -11.86 -7.76
N LEU A 40 -29.17 -11.59 -6.47
CA LEU A 40 -28.15 -12.19 -5.62
C LEU A 40 -28.75 -13.34 -4.80
N PRO A 41 -27.92 -14.29 -4.34
CA PRO A 41 -28.37 -15.30 -3.40
C PRO A 41 -29.02 -14.66 -2.16
N SER A 42 -30.05 -15.29 -1.62
CA SER A 42 -30.61 -14.89 -0.33
C SER A 42 -29.51 -14.87 0.73
N ASN A 43 -29.52 -13.84 1.59
CA ASN A 43 -28.51 -13.64 2.64
C ASN A 43 -27.06 -13.51 2.13
N TYR A 44 -26.84 -13.09 0.87
CA TYR A 44 -25.51 -12.93 0.28
C TYR A 44 -24.51 -12.16 1.16
N ILE A 45 -24.92 -11.02 1.71
CA ILE A 45 -24.06 -10.17 2.57
C ILE A 45 -23.66 -10.91 3.85
N GLU A 46 -24.60 -11.66 4.44
CA GLU A 46 -24.36 -12.38 5.68
C GLU A 46 -23.49 -13.61 5.46
N SER A 47 -23.76 -14.37 4.40
CA SER A 47 -22.89 -15.47 3.95
C SER A 47 -21.47 -14.98 3.64
N LEU A 48 -21.33 -13.82 3.01
CA LEU A 48 -20.03 -13.21 2.72
C LEU A 48 -19.30 -12.80 4.01
N LYS A 49 -20.00 -12.18 4.96
CA LYS A 49 -19.44 -11.85 6.29
C LYS A 49 -18.94 -13.09 7.01
N THR A 50 -19.75 -14.16 7.03
CA THR A 50 -19.39 -15.43 7.66
C THR A 50 -18.18 -16.05 6.98
N THR A 51 -18.18 -16.10 5.64
CA THR A 51 -17.05 -16.62 4.86
C THR A 51 -15.76 -15.85 5.15
N ILE A 52 -15.83 -14.52 5.27
CA ILE A 52 -14.67 -13.70 5.59
C ILE A 52 -14.21 -13.94 7.04
N ARG A 53 -15.15 -14.03 7.99
CA ARG A 53 -14.83 -14.33 9.39
C ARG A 53 -14.11 -15.66 9.52
N GLU A 54 -14.67 -16.73 8.99
CA GLU A 54 -14.09 -18.08 9.06
C GLU A 54 -12.72 -18.16 8.37
N ARG A 55 -12.52 -17.43 7.28
CA ARG A 55 -11.27 -17.50 6.50
C ARG A 55 -10.17 -16.55 6.95
N PHE A 56 -10.51 -15.47 7.65
CA PHE A 56 -9.57 -14.38 7.90
C PHE A 56 -9.55 -13.85 9.34
N ILE A 57 -10.66 -13.97 10.09
CA ILE A 57 -10.80 -13.38 11.44
C ILE A 57 -10.71 -14.47 12.51
N ASP A 58 -11.55 -15.50 12.42
CA ASP A 58 -11.66 -16.59 13.40
C ASP A 58 -10.66 -17.73 13.14
N ILE A 59 -9.43 -17.38 12.74
CA ILE A 59 -8.36 -18.37 12.55
C ILE A 59 -7.60 -18.51 13.87
N ALA A 60 -7.79 -19.64 14.54
CA ALA A 60 -6.97 -20.02 15.69
C ALA A 60 -5.47 -20.09 15.30
N ASP A 61 -4.63 -19.47 16.15
CA ASP A 61 -3.18 -19.33 15.97
C ASP A 61 -2.75 -18.58 14.69
N SER A 62 -3.53 -17.58 14.24
CA SER A 62 -3.19 -16.73 13.08
C SER A 62 -1.79 -16.10 13.17
N GLY A 63 -1.43 -15.57 14.34
CA GLY A 63 -0.12 -14.96 14.60
C GLY A 63 1.06 -15.95 14.55
N LYS A 64 0.84 -17.23 14.87
CA LYS A 64 1.90 -18.28 14.78
C LYS A 64 2.01 -18.86 13.38
N LYS A 65 0.93 -18.82 12.60
CA LYS A 65 0.88 -19.29 11.20
C LYS A 65 1.35 -18.24 10.20
N GLY A 66 1.75 -17.05 10.66
CA GLY A 66 2.11 -15.95 9.79
C GLY A 66 0.95 -15.56 8.89
N LEU A 67 -0.26 -15.45 9.44
CA LEU A 67 -1.44 -14.92 8.75
C LEU A 67 -1.69 -13.48 9.22
N LEU A 68 -2.37 -12.69 8.39
CA LEU A 68 -2.71 -11.30 8.72
C LEU A 68 -3.69 -11.27 9.90
N GLU A 69 -3.49 -10.33 10.83
CA GLU A 69 -4.48 -10.02 11.85
C GLU A 69 -5.57 -9.15 11.22
N VAL A 70 -6.61 -9.81 10.69
CA VAL A 70 -7.79 -9.10 10.18
C VAL A 70 -8.71 -8.76 11.34
N PHE A 71 -8.88 -7.47 11.60
CA PHE A 71 -9.64 -6.99 12.75
C PHE A 71 -11.15 -7.08 12.53
N ASP A 72 -11.63 -6.67 11.36
CA ASP A 72 -13.05 -6.69 11.03
C ASP A 72 -13.28 -6.49 9.53
N THR A 73 -14.54 -6.63 9.13
CA THR A 73 -15.04 -6.36 7.77
C THR A 73 -16.09 -5.26 7.79
N PHE A 74 -15.85 -4.17 7.05
CA PHE A 74 -16.77 -3.05 6.92
C PHE A 74 -17.37 -2.98 5.52
N PHE A 75 -18.70 -2.95 5.42
CA PHE A 75 -19.39 -2.62 4.18
C PHE A 75 -19.74 -1.15 4.16
N VAL A 76 -19.38 -0.47 3.07
CA VAL A 76 -19.54 0.97 2.89
C VAL A 76 -20.15 1.31 1.53
N SER A 77 -20.80 2.47 1.48
CA SER A 77 -21.24 3.08 0.22
C SER A 77 -20.73 4.51 0.16
N ASN A 78 -20.00 4.84 -0.90
CA ASN A 78 -19.55 6.21 -1.11
C ASN A 78 -20.68 7.11 -1.66
N LYS A 79 -21.72 6.51 -2.27
CA LYS A 79 -22.89 7.20 -2.81
C LYS A 79 -23.83 7.65 -1.69
N THR A 80 -24.22 6.73 -0.82
CA THR A 80 -25.16 6.99 0.29
C THR A 80 -24.44 7.45 1.57
N LYS A 81 -23.11 7.45 1.57
CA LYS A 81 -22.24 7.68 2.74
C LYS A 81 -22.46 6.66 3.86
N PHE A 82 -23.10 5.53 3.57
CA PHE A 82 -23.33 4.46 4.52
C PHE A 82 -22.02 3.96 5.13
N ASN A 83 -21.97 3.97 6.46
CA ASN A 83 -20.91 3.40 7.30
C ASN A 83 -19.48 3.97 7.09
N VAL A 84 -19.34 5.03 6.29
CA VAL A 84 -18.06 5.70 6.02
C VAL A 84 -17.46 6.30 7.29
N LYS A 85 -18.28 6.95 8.14
CA LYS A 85 -17.81 7.53 9.41
C LYS A 85 -17.28 6.47 10.38
N SER A 86 -17.97 5.33 10.48
CA SER A 86 -17.53 4.20 11.30
C SER A 86 -16.19 3.63 10.80
N LEU A 87 -16.03 3.51 9.47
CA LEU A 87 -14.77 3.10 8.85
C LEU A 87 -13.62 4.08 9.19
N PHE A 88 -13.86 5.39 9.14
CA PHE A 88 -12.85 6.37 9.54
C PHE A 88 -12.45 6.25 11.02
N ASN A 89 -13.43 6.03 11.91
CA ASN A 89 -13.14 5.88 13.34
C ASN A 89 -12.26 4.66 13.62
N ILE A 90 -12.54 3.52 12.98
CA ILE A 90 -11.70 2.32 13.17
C ILE A 90 -10.32 2.47 12.53
N LEU A 91 -10.22 3.12 11.37
CA LEU A 91 -8.93 3.41 10.73
C LEU A 91 -8.08 4.32 11.61
N TYR A 92 -8.67 5.38 12.17
CA TYR A 92 -7.98 6.30 13.08
C TYR A 92 -7.51 5.56 14.33
N LYS A 93 -8.38 4.74 14.93
CA LYS A 93 -8.02 3.92 16.10
C LYS A 93 -6.86 2.99 15.78
N ALA A 94 -6.93 2.23 14.68
CA ALA A 94 -5.89 1.31 14.26
C ALA A 94 -4.55 2.02 13.99
N ALA A 95 -4.59 3.16 13.29
CA ALA A 95 -3.41 3.98 13.02
C ALA A 95 -2.80 4.57 14.29
N TYR A 96 -3.64 4.97 15.26
CA TYR A 96 -3.19 5.53 16.54
C TYR A 96 -2.59 4.48 17.47
N GLU A 97 -3.10 3.25 17.44
CA GLU A 97 -2.57 2.13 18.23
C GLU A 97 -1.30 1.51 17.61
N LEU A 98 -1.02 1.79 16.33
CA LEU A 98 0.15 1.28 15.63
C LEU A 98 1.46 1.75 16.29
N LYS A 99 2.32 0.79 16.60
CA LYS A 99 3.68 1.02 17.11
C LYS A 99 4.70 0.66 16.05
N ILE A 100 5.82 1.38 16.02
CA ILE A 100 6.95 1.00 15.18
C ILE A 100 7.62 -0.23 15.80
N ALA A 101 8.10 -1.15 14.95
CA ALA A 101 8.81 -2.35 15.39
C ALA A 101 9.93 -2.00 16.39
N GLY A 102 9.84 -2.54 17.60
CA GLY A 102 10.81 -2.30 18.69
C GLY A 102 10.63 -0.97 19.46
N GLY A 103 9.69 -0.10 19.07
CA GLY A 103 9.47 1.20 19.69
C GLY A 103 8.35 1.21 20.74
N LYS A 104 8.52 2.02 21.79
CA LYS A 104 7.45 2.33 22.78
C LYS A 104 6.51 3.47 22.32
N VAL A 105 6.89 4.19 21.26
CA VAL A 105 6.20 5.38 20.76
C VAL A 105 5.24 4.98 19.64
N LYS A 106 4.02 5.55 19.66
CA LYS A 106 3.02 5.35 18.61
C LYS A 106 3.49 6.00 17.30
N ALA A 107 3.19 5.38 16.17
CA ALA A 107 3.60 5.86 14.86
C ALA A 107 3.13 7.30 14.58
N LEU A 108 1.91 7.66 15.02
CA LEU A 108 1.36 9.01 14.85
C LEU A 108 1.96 10.07 15.79
N GLU A 109 2.63 9.67 16.87
CA GLU A 109 3.24 10.60 17.84
C GLU A 109 4.70 10.96 17.47
N GLN A 110 5.19 10.45 16.35
CA GLN A 110 6.53 10.75 15.88
C GLN A 110 6.62 12.18 15.34
N LYS A 111 7.74 12.85 15.62
CA LYS A 111 8.04 14.20 15.11
C LYS A 111 8.11 14.27 13.58
N PHE A 112 8.30 13.14 12.90
CA PHE A 112 8.40 13.05 11.45
C PHE A 112 7.41 12.01 10.92
N PRO A 113 6.16 12.40 10.64
CA PRO A 113 5.18 11.52 9.99
C PRO A 113 5.46 11.31 8.49
N GLN A 114 6.52 11.93 7.95
CA GLN A 114 6.85 11.86 6.53
C GLN A 114 7.49 10.51 6.20
N ILE A 115 7.01 9.91 5.11
CA ILE A 115 7.51 8.68 4.51
C ILE A 115 8.91 8.97 3.94
N LEU A 116 9.88 9.05 4.84
CA LEU A 116 11.28 9.13 4.50
C LEU A 116 11.77 7.69 4.37
N ILE A 117 12.16 7.31 3.16
CA ILE A 117 12.72 5.98 2.91
C ILE A 117 14.18 6.04 3.35
N ASN A 118 14.52 5.28 4.38
CA ASN A 118 15.90 5.03 4.77
C ASN A 118 16.38 3.75 4.12
N PHE A 119 17.49 3.81 3.38
CA PHE A 119 18.12 2.65 2.80
C PHE A 119 19.25 2.17 3.73
N ASP A 120 19.11 0.97 4.29
CA ASP A 120 20.13 0.37 5.18
C ASP A 120 21.37 -0.16 4.44
N ASP A 121 21.41 0.00 3.11
CA ASP A 121 22.55 -0.36 2.27
C ASP A 121 23.74 0.58 2.53
N MET A 122 24.94 0.02 2.71
CA MET A 122 26.18 0.78 2.93
C MET A 122 26.46 1.80 1.82
N ALA A 123 25.99 1.56 0.59
CA ALA A 123 26.14 2.50 -0.53
C ALA A 123 25.20 3.72 -0.46
N LEU A 124 24.09 3.63 0.29
CA LEU A 124 23.03 4.64 0.37
C LEU A 124 22.88 5.27 1.76
N LYS A 125 23.52 4.68 2.77
CA LYS A 125 23.46 5.09 4.19
C LYS A 125 23.90 6.54 4.47
N GLY A 126 24.71 7.12 3.58
CA GLY A 126 25.17 8.51 3.66
C GLY A 126 24.36 9.50 2.81
N TYR A 127 23.41 9.00 2.02
CA TYR A 127 22.71 9.80 1.02
C TYR A 127 21.19 9.70 1.21
N VAL A 128 20.68 10.69 1.94
CA VAL A 128 19.35 11.29 1.73
C VAL A 128 18.16 10.51 2.31
N PHE A 129 17.45 11.17 3.22
CA PHE A 129 16.03 10.90 3.46
C PHE A 129 15.24 11.21 2.17
N LEU A 130 14.89 10.18 1.40
CA LEU A 130 14.20 10.36 0.12
C LEU A 130 12.70 10.51 0.32
N ASP A 131 12.14 11.55 -0.30
CA ASP A 131 10.69 11.73 -0.47
C ASP A 131 10.13 10.55 -1.29
N ALA A 132 9.28 9.73 -0.67
CA ALA A 132 8.72 8.54 -1.31
C ALA A 132 7.93 8.85 -2.59
N GLN A 133 7.19 9.96 -2.62
CA GLN A 133 6.42 10.36 -3.80
C GLN A 133 7.34 10.65 -4.98
N TRP A 134 8.44 11.38 -4.74
CA TRP A 134 9.44 11.64 -5.77
C TRP A 134 10.06 10.35 -6.31
N LEU A 135 10.43 9.41 -5.41
CA LEU A 135 11.00 8.13 -5.81
C LEU A 135 10.01 7.32 -6.67
N PHE A 136 8.74 7.24 -6.25
CA PHE A 136 7.71 6.55 -7.02
C PHE A 136 7.48 7.21 -8.40
N ASP A 137 7.43 8.54 -8.47
CA ASP A 137 7.32 9.27 -9.73
C ASP A 137 8.53 9.02 -10.65
N ALA A 138 9.74 8.93 -10.08
CA ALA A 138 10.97 8.62 -10.82
C ALA A 138 10.92 7.23 -11.42
N LEU A 139 10.68 6.24 -10.58
CA LEU A 139 10.66 4.83 -10.97
C LEU A 139 9.52 4.56 -11.94
N SER A 140 8.33 5.11 -11.71
CA SER A 140 7.20 4.96 -12.62
C SER A 140 7.52 5.53 -14.00
N ARG A 141 8.12 6.73 -14.09
CA ARG A 141 8.48 7.32 -15.38
C ARG A 141 9.55 6.52 -16.09
N LEU A 142 10.55 6.06 -15.35
CA LEU A 142 11.66 5.26 -15.88
C LEU A 142 11.17 3.94 -16.45
N VAL A 143 10.39 3.17 -15.68
CA VAL A 143 9.86 1.86 -16.10
C VAL A 143 8.88 2.00 -17.27
N THR A 144 8.19 3.14 -17.37
CA THR A 144 7.24 3.41 -18.47
C THR A 144 7.88 4.06 -19.70
N MET A 145 9.19 4.29 -19.72
CA MET A 145 9.87 4.85 -20.90
C MET A 145 9.75 3.89 -22.09
N LYS A 146 9.43 4.45 -23.26
CA LYS A 146 9.25 3.66 -24.49
C LYS A 146 10.52 2.89 -24.83
N GLU A 147 11.68 3.48 -24.56
CA GLU A 147 13.00 2.89 -24.77
C GLU A 147 13.27 1.69 -23.85
N VAL A 148 12.73 1.70 -22.63
CA VAL A 148 12.82 0.56 -21.70
C VAL A 148 11.87 -0.55 -22.15
N ILE A 149 10.63 -0.20 -22.48
CA ILE A 149 9.59 -1.16 -22.89
C ILE A 149 9.96 -1.83 -24.22
N ALA A 150 10.43 -1.06 -25.20
CA ALA A 150 10.79 -1.56 -26.53
C ALA A 150 11.96 -2.56 -26.49
N ASN A 151 12.83 -2.45 -25.48
CA ASN A 151 13.98 -3.34 -25.30
C ASN A 151 13.73 -4.43 -24.25
N TYR A 152 12.46 -4.75 -23.95
CA TYR A 152 12.09 -5.79 -22.96
C TYR A 152 12.69 -5.56 -21.56
N GLY A 153 12.93 -4.31 -21.19
CA GLY A 153 13.56 -3.94 -19.92
C GLY A 153 15.08 -4.06 -19.91
N ILE A 154 15.72 -4.44 -21.03
CA ILE A 154 17.18 -4.48 -21.16
C ILE A 154 17.66 -3.11 -21.61
N MET A 155 18.59 -2.52 -20.85
CA MET A 155 19.15 -1.21 -21.17
C MET A 155 20.64 -1.17 -20.84
N GLU A 156 21.42 -0.64 -21.78
CA GLU A 156 22.83 -0.35 -21.53
C GLU A 156 22.97 0.77 -20.49
N ILE A 157 23.90 0.61 -19.55
CA ILE A 157 24.12 1.58 -18.45
C ILE A 157 24.38 2.99 -18.98
N ALA A 158 25.13 3.15 -20.08
CA ALA A 158 25.39 4.46 -20.67
C ALA A 158 24.10 5.15 -21.17
N VAL A 159 23.21 4.38 -21.81
CA VAL A 159 21.90 4.87 -22.28
C VAL A 159 21.01 5.20 -21.10
N PHE A 160 21.01 4.35 -20.08
CA PHE A 160 20.29 4.58 -18.83
C PHE A 160 20.70 5.89 -18.17
N MET A 161 22.00 6.11 -17.98
CA MET A 161 22.55 7.34 -17.38
C MET A 161 22.19 8.59 -18.18
N LYS A 162 22.17 8.50 -19.52
CA LYS A 162 21.77 9.62 -20.39
C LYS A 162 20.29 9.96 -20.25
N LEU A 163 19.42 8.94 -20.19
CA LEU A 163 17.97 9.12 -20.05
C LEU A 163 17.60 9.66 -18.67
N THR A 164 18.20 9.12 -17.61
CA THR A 164 17.99 9.59 -16.23
C THR A 164 18.52 11.00 -16.03
N ALA A 165 19.69 11.35 -16.58
CA ALA A 165 20.20 12.72 -16.55
C ALA A 165 19.24 13.71 -17.24
N LYS A 166 18.64 13.33 -18.37
CA LYS A 166 17.64 14.16 -19.06
C LYS A 166 16.38 14.35 -18.21
N LEU A 167 15.90 13.30 -17.54
CA LEU A 167 14.77 13.38 -16.60
C LEU A 167 15.08 14.27 -15.39
N CYS A 168 16.25 14.10 -14.77
CA CYS A 168 16.71 14.93 -13.66
C CYS A 168 16.77 16.41 -14.05
N ASN A 169 17.31 16.72 -15.23
CA ASN A 169 17.37 18.09 -15.73
C ASN A 169 15.98 18.69 -16.01
N GLN A 170 15.03 17.90 -16.54
CA GLN A 170 13.65 18.35 -16.70
C GLN A 170 12.97 18.68 -15.37
N TRP A 171 13.29 17.95 -14.31
CA TRP A 171 12.77 18.19 -12.97
C TRP A 171 13.40 19.38 -12.27
N LEU A 172 14.72 19.54 -12.38
CA LEU A 172 15.43 20.74 -11.92
C LEU A 172 14.88 22.01 -12.55
N ASN A 173 14.46 21.93 -13.81
CA ASN A 173 13.90 23.06 -14.55
C ASN A 173 12.42 23.34 -14.24
N LYS A 174 11.63 22.33 -13.83
CA LYS A 174 10.22 22.51 -13.48
C LYS A 174 10.00 22.96 -12.03
N ASP A 175 10.83 22.51 -11.10
CA ASP A 175 10.58 22.70 -9.66
C ASP A 175 11.85 23.13 -8.89
N LYS A 176 12.38 24.31 -9.21
CA LYS A 176 13.54 24.91 -8.51
C LYS A 176 13.34 25.06 -6.99
N THR A 177 12.08 25.12 -6.53
CA THR A 177 11.71 25.35 -5.12
C THR A 177 11.62 24.05 -4.30
N ILE A 178 11.33 22.90 -4.92
CA ILE A 178 11.02 21.64 -4.21
C ILE A 178 12.28 20.80 -3.95
N MET A 179 13.30 20.89 -4.82
CA MET A 179 14.55 20.14 -4.67
C MET A 179 15.34 20.53 -3.41
N LYS A 180 15.29 21.81 -2.98
CA LYS A 180 15.94 22.27 -1.74
C LYS A 180 15.28 21.70 -0.47
N THR A 181 14.00 21.34 -0.55
CA THR A 181 13.21 20.83 0.58
C THR A 181 13.21 19.31 0.65
N ARG A 182 13.31 18.62 -0.51
CA ARG A 182 13.28 17.14 -0.61
C ARG A 182 14.61 16.46 -0.35
N PHE A 183 15.71 17.16 -0.57
CA PHE A 183 17.05 16.68 -0.30
C PHE A 183 17.62 17.56 0.81
N LYS A 184 17.13 17.38 2.04
CA LYS A 184 17.76 18.01 3.20
C LYS A 184 19.08 17.26 3.45
N VAL A 185 20.13 17.75 2.80
CA VAL A 185 21.51 17.39 3.10
C VAL A 185 21.95 18.39 4.16
N ASP A 186 22.08 17.93 5.40
CA ASP A 186 22.86 18.66 6.40
C ASP A 186 24.35 18.46 6.10
#